data_AF-A0A917HE70-F1
#
_entry.id   AF-A0A917HE70-F1
#
_cell.length_a   1.000
_cell.length_b   1.000
_cell.length_c   1.000
_cell.angle_alpha   90.00
_cell.angle_beta   90.00
_cell.angle_gamma   90.00
#
_symmetry.space_group_name_H-M   'P 1'
#
loop_
_entity.id
_entity.type
_entity.pdbx_description
1 polymer ?
#
loop_
_entity_poly.entity_id
_entity_poly.type
_entity_poly.pdbx_seq_one_letter_code
_entity_poly.pdbx_strand_id
1 'polypeptide(L)'
;MMNKSDLTLNELLVFNSEIKNVEKSAAIAYLMLIGGHLGVHRFYLKKKVSAIIQLVLFLIASGGYILFAVMSALIDEGYDSMALFVIALVLFLLPAIALFIWIIVDLCLISRMVREYNSVLEHQLVEQIINHRAQQQQY
;
A
#
# COMPACT_ATOMS: atom_id res chain seq x y z
N MET A 1 -3.69 29.06 -3.70
CA MET A 1 -4.21 27.68 -3.90
C MET A 1 -5.57 27.82 -4.56
N MET A 2 -5.77 27.18 -5.71
CA MET A 2 -7.06 27.14 -6.40
C MET A 2 -8.02 26.21 -5.64
N ASN A 3 -9.28 26.61 -5.52
CA ASN A 3 -10.28 25.89 -4.73
C ASN A 3 -11.53 25.57 -5.57
N LYS A 4 -12.33 24.60 -5.13
CA LYS A 4 -13.61 24.23 -5.75
C LYS A 4 -14.58 25.39 -5.90
N SER A 5 -14.47 26.41 -5.04
CA SER A 5 -15.27 27.64 -5.10
C SER A 5 -15.05 28.47 -6.36
N ASP A 6 -13.93 28.26 -7.07
CA ASP A 6 -13.55 29.04 -8.25
C ASP A 6 -14.16 28.47 -9.55
N LEU A 7 -14.86 27.34 -9.43
CA LEU A 7 -15.54 26.63 -10.53
C LEU A 7 -16.95 27.18 -10.77
N THR A 8 -17.34 27.28 -12.03
CA THR A 8 -18.73 27.53 -12.42
C THR A 8 -19.60 26.29 -12.14
N LEU A 9 -20.92 26.43 -12.16
CA LEU A 9 -21.83 25.30 -11.93
C LEU A 9 -21.61 24.15 -12.94
N ASN A 10 -21.41 24.47 -14.21
CA ASN A 10 -21.19 23.44 -15.24
C ASN A 10 -19.89 22.67 -14.99
N GLU A 11 -18.82 23.38 -14.63
CA GLU A 11 -17.53 22.76 -14.31
C GLU A 11 -17.58 21.99 -13.00
N LEU A 12 -18.31 22.46 -12.00
CA LEU A 12 -18.51 21.75 -10.74
C LEU A 12 -19.27 20.43 -10.97
N LEU A 13 -20.25 20.42 -11.88
CA LEU A 13 -20.96 19.20 -12.28
C LEU A 13 -20.01 18.21 -12.95
N VAL A 14 -19.20 18.66 -13.91
CA VAL A 14 -18.18 17.83 -14.56
C VAL A 14 -17.17 17.30 -13.53
N PHE A 15 -16.61 18.17 -12.70
CA PHE A 15 -15.69 17.80 -11.62
C PHE A 15 -16.27 16.72 -10.71
N ASN A 16 -17.50 16.89 -10.22
CA ASN A 16 -18.13 15.92 -9.32
C ASN A 16 -18.37 14.57 -10.01
N SER A 17 -18.68 14.59 -11.31
CA SER A 17 -18.80 13.36 -12.09
C SER A 17 -17.46 12.63 -12.26
N GLU A 18 -16.38 13.37 -12.49
CA GLU A 18 -15.05 12.80 -12.68
C GLU A 18 -14.49 12.25 -11.38
N ILE A 19 -14.52 13.04 -10.30
CA ILE A 19 -13.91 12.65 -9.04
C ILE A 19 -14.52 11.38 -8.46
N LYS A 20 -15.85 11.22 -8.59
CA LYS A 20 -16.58 10.01 -8.19
C LYS A 20 -16.09 8.75 -8.93
N ASN A 21 -15.64 8.89 -10.17
CA ASN A 21 -15.15 7.78 -10.98
C ASN A 21 -13.68 7.43 -10.71
N VAL A 22 -12.87 8.40 -10.28
CA VAL A 22 -11.41 8.23 -10.12
C VAL A 22 -10.95 8.10 -8.66
N GLU A 23 -11.79 8.47 -7.69
CA GLU A 23 -11.47 8.38 -6.27
C GLU A 23 -11.17 6.94 -5.83
N LYS A 24 -10.35 6.82 -4.79
CA LYS A 24 -10.03 5.53 -4.19
C LYS A 24 -10.90 5.33 -2.96
N SER A 25 -11.52 4.14 -2.86
CA SER A 25 -12.35 3.79 -1.72
C SER A 25 -11.52 3.20 -0.59
N ALA A 26 -11.74 3.70 0.62
CA ALA A 26 -11.13 3.16 1.82
C ALA A 26 -11.57 1.71 2.08
N ALA A 27 -12.84 1.39 1.81
CA ALA A 27 -13.37 0.05 1.99
C ALA A 27 -12.63 -0.97 1.10
N ILE A 28 -12.37 -0.63 -0.16
CA ILE A 28 -11.60 -1.48 -1.07
C ILE A 28 -10.16 -1.64 -0.58
N ALA A 29 -9.53 -0.56 -0.09
CA ALA A 29 -8.19 -0.63 0.49
C ALA A 29 -8.13 -1.54 1.73
N TYR A 30 -9.16 -1.52 2.58
CA TYR A 30 -9.30 -2.44 3.71
C TYR A 30 -9.56 -3.88 3.29
N LEU A 31 -10.36 -4.12 2.24
CA LEU A 31 -10.52 -5.47 1.68
C LEU A 31 -9.20 -6.03 1.15
N MET A 32 -8.37 -5.20 0.53
CA MET A 32 -7.03 -5.59 0.08
C MET A 32 -6.06 -5.89 1.23
N LEU A 33 -6.32 -5.40 2.44
CA LEU A 33 -5.52 -5.73 3.63
C LEU A 33 -5.64 -7.22 4.02
N ILE A 34 -6.69 -7.93 3.59
CA ILE A 34 -6.80 -9.39 3.78
C ILE A 34 -5.69 -10.11 3.01
N GLY A 35 -5.29 -9.60 1.84
CA GLY A 35 -4.07 -9.99 1.13
C GLY A 35 -2.82 -9.21 1.57
N GLY A 36 -2.88 -8.60 2.75
CA GLY A 36 -2.02 -7.49 3.16
C GLY A 36 -0.55 -7.82 3.26
N HIS A 37 -0.17 -9.07 3.56
CA HIS A 37 1.24 -9.48 3.60
C HIS A 37 1.97 -9.24 2.28
N LEU A 38 1.27 -9.26 1.15
CA LEU A 38 1.83 -8.99 -0.18
C LEU A 38 1.99 -7.49 -0.50
N GLY A 39 1.40 -6.59 0.30
CA GLY A 39 1.46 -5.14 0.07
C GLY A 39 0.50 -4.60 -1.01
N VAL A 40 -0.53 -5.36 -1.40
CA VAL A 40 -1.46 -5.02 -2.50
C VAL A 40 -2.20 -3.69 -2.26
N HIS A 41 -2.63 -3.43 -1.03
CA HIS A 41 -3.30 -2.18 -0.64
C HIS A 41 -2.42 -0.94 -0.87
N ARG A 42 -1.09 -1.05 -0.71
CA ARG A 42 -0.14 0.03 -1.00
C ARG A 42 0.09 0.22 -2.51
N PHE A 43 0.05 -0.86 -3.29
CA PHE A 43 0.07 -0.77 -4.76
C PHE A 43 -1.18 -0.07 -5.30
N TYR A 44 -2.36 -0.35 -4.74
CA TYR A 44 -3.62 0.31 -5.11
C TYR A 44 -3.58 1.83 -4.88
N LEU A 45 -2.96 2.27 -3.79
CA LEU A 45 -2.78 3.69 -3.45
C LEU A 45 -1.55 4.32 -4.11
N LYS A 46 -0.96 3.67 -5.13
CA LYS A 46 0.23 4.09 -5.89
C LYS A 46 1.49 4.35 -5.04
N LYS A 47 1.57 3.84 -3.80
CA LYS A 47 2.76 3.94 -2.94
C LYS A 47 3.79 2.83 -3.23
N LYS A 48 4.31 2.82 -4.47
CA LYS A 48 5.14 1.75 -5.04
C LYS A 48 6.34 1.36 -4.17
N VAL A 49 7.11 2.34 -3.67
CA VAL A 49 8.33 2.08 -2.88
C VAL A 49 8.02 1.24 -1.65
N SER A 50 7.07 1.68 -0.82
CA SER A 50 6.69 0.96 0.39
C SER A 50 6.03 -0.40 0.11
N ALA A 51 5.32 -0.51 -1.01
CA ALA A 51 4.71 -1.77 -1.43
C ALA A 51 5.78 -2.80 -1.84
N ILE A 52 6.82 -2.36 -2.56
CA ILE A 52 7.97 -3.21 -2.94
C ILE A 52 8.74 -3.65 -1.70
N ILE A 53 8.98 -2.76 -0.73
CA ILE A 53 9.66 -3.12 0.52
C ILE A 53 8.89 -4.22 1.26
N GLN A 54 7.57 -4.08 1.38
CA GLN A 54 6.72 -5.06 2.02
C GLN A 54 6.71 -6.41 1.28
N LEU A 55 6.68 -6.38 -0.06
CA LEU A 55 6.77 -7.57 -0.88
C LEU A 55 8.11 -8.31 -0.71
N VAL A 56 9.22 -7.57 -0.72
CA VAL A 56 10.56 -8.16 -0.50
C VAL A 56 10.65 -8.78 0.89
N LEU A 57 10.14 -8.09 1.92
CA LEU A 57 10.14 -8.61 3.28
C LEU A 57 9.28 -9.89 3.39
N PHE A 58 8.14 -9.95 2.69
CA PHE A 58 7.32 -11.16 2.58
C PHE A 58 8.06 -12.32 1.92
N LEU A 59 8.80 -12.07 0.84
CA LEU A 59 9.61 -13.09 0.17
C LEU A 59 10.76 -13.60 1.05
N ILE A 60 11.39 -12.71 1.83
CA ILE A 60 12.43 -13.10 2.79
C ILE A 60 11.82 -13.96 3.91
N ALA A 61 10.67 -13.56 4.46
CA ALA A 61 10.00 -14.31 5.51
C ALA A 61 9.54 -15.69 5.02
N SER A 62 8.97 -15.77 3.81
CA SER A 62 8.52 -17.04 3.23
C SER A 62 9.70 -17.96 2.88
N GLY A 63 10.80 -17.41 2.36
CA GLY A 63 12.04 -18.15 2.14
C GLY A 63 12.64 -18.68 3.45
N GLY A 64 12.66 -17.86 4.50
CA GLY A 64 13.10 -18.26 5.85
C GLY A 64 12.22 -19.36 6.45
N TYR A 65 10.89 -19.28 6.26
CA TYR A 65 9.96 -20.32 6.67
C TYR A 65 10.21 -21.65 5.96
N ILE A 66 10.36 -21.64 4.63
CA ILE A 66 10.63 -22.85 3.85
C ILE A 66 11.97 -23.46 4.28
N LEU A 67 13.00 -22.63 4.43
CA LEU A 67 14.32 -23.08 4.91
C LEU A 67 14.21 -23.72 6.30
N PHE A 68 13.52 -23.08 7.24
CA PHE A 68 13.29 -23.62 8.58
C PHE A 68 12.53 -24.96 8.54
N ALA A 69 11.45 -25.04 7.75
CA ALA A 69 10.65 -26.26 7.60
C ALA A 69 11.48 -27.41 7.03
N VAL A 70 12.26 -27.17 5.98
CA VAL A 70 13.16 -28.17 5.39
C VAL A 70 14.23 -28.61 6.37
N MET A 71 14.88 -27.68 7.08
CA MET A 71 15.90 -28.01 8.08
C MET A 71 15.31 -28.84 9.23
N SER A 72 14.11 -28.50 9.70
CA SER A 72 13.43 -29.27 10.74
C SER A 72 13.08 -30.70 10.32
N ALA A 73 12.91 -30.95 9.02
CA ALA A 73 12.59 -32.27 8.49
C ALA A 73 13.83 -33.12 8.17
N LEU A 74 14.99 -32.49 7.94
CA LEU A 74 16.23 -33.15 7.50
C LEU A 74 17.24 -33.40 8.64
N ILE A 75 17.10 -32.70 9.76
CA ILE A 75 18.03 -32.79 10.88
C ILE A 75 17.65 -34.01 11.76
N ASP A 76 18.57 -34.97 11.86
CA ASP A 76 18.56 -36.06 12.84
C ASP A 76 18.93 -35.54 14.24
N GLU A 77 18.48 -36.21 15.30
CA GLU A 77 18.52 -35.80 16.72
C GLU A 77 19.97 -35.80 17.31
N GLY A 78 20.86 -34.96 16.76
CA GLY A 78 22.25 -34.79 17.21
C GLY A 78 22.52 -33.39 17.77
N TYR A 79 23.33 -33.26 18.82
CA TYR A 79 23.58 -31.99 19.52
C TYR A 79 24.20 -30.88 18.63
N ASP A 80 24.97 -31.23 17.59
CA ASP A 80 25.62 -30.26 16.68
C ASP A 80 24.63 -29.51 15.76
N SER A 81 23.41 -30.02 15.58
CA SER A 81 22.41 -29.41 14.70
C SER A 81 21.54 -28.35 15.38
N MET A 82 21.60 -28.25 16.71
CA MET A 82 20.81 -27.29 17.50
C MET A 82 21.15 -25.83 17.17
N ALA A 83 22.41 -25.52 16.87
CA ALA A 83 22.82 -24.16 16.50
C ALA A 83 22.19 -23.72 15.15
N LEU A 84 22.23 -24.57 14.14
CA LEU A 84 21.63 -24.30 12.82
C LEU A 84 20.11 -24.16 12.91
N PHE A 85 19.47 -24.98 13.75
CA PHE A 85 18.04 -24.89 14.02
C PHE A 85 17.67 -23.53 14.64
N VAL A 86 18.40 -23.10 15.66
CA VAL A 86 18.17 -21.80 16.31
C VAL A 86 18.40 -20.64 15.34
N ILE A 87 19.43 -20.70 14.50
CA ILE A 87 19.70 -19.67 13.47
C ILE A 87 18.55 -19.61 12.46
N ALA A 88 18.09 -20.76 11.95
CA ALA A 88 16.96 -20.82 11.01
C ALA A 88 15.66 -20.28 11.63
N LEU A 89 15.42 -20.60 12.91
CA LEU A 89 14.27 -20.12 13.66
C LEU A 89 14.29 -18.59 13.84
N VAL A 90 15.45 -18.01 14.18
CA VAL A 90 15.63 -16.56 14.30
C VAL A 90 15.44 -15.87 12.95
N LEU A 91 16.01 -16.44 11.88
CA LEU A 91 15.90 -15.92 10.52
C LEU A 91 14.46 -15.91 10.00
N PHE A 92 13.63 -16.86 10.46
CA PHE A 92 12.19 -16.89 10.19
C PHE A 92 11.39 -15.89 11.06
N LEU A 93 11.61 -15.91 12.38
CA LEU A 93 10.80 -15.14 13.34
C LEU A 93 10.96 -13.62 13.18
N LEU A 94 12.18 -13.15 12.97
CA LEU A 94 12.45 -11.71 12.89
C LEU A 94 11.67 -11.01 11.76
N PRO A 95 11.75 -11.45 10.49
CA PRO A 95 10.96 -10.85 9.41
C PRO A 95 9.45 -11.14 9.55
N ALA A 96 9.06 -12.29 10.11
CA ALA A 96 7.64 -12.60 10.35
C ALA A 96 7.00 -11.62 11.35
N ILE A 97 7.67 -11.35 12.48
CA ILE A 97 7.22 -10.36 13.47
C ILE A 97 7.20 -8.96 12.86
N ALA A 98 8.22 -8.59 12.10
CA ALA A 98 8.26 -7.29 11.42
C ALA A 98 7.06 -7.10 10.48
N LEU A 99 6.71 -8.11 9.67
CA LEU A 99 5.52 -8.08 8.80
C LEU A 99 4.21 -8.01 9.59
N PHE A 100 4.13 -8.73 10.71
CA PHE A 100 2.95 -8.72 11.56
C PHE A 100 2.68 -7.33 12.15
N ILE A 101 3.73 -6.71 12.71
CA ILE A 101 3.66 -5.32 13.20
C ILE A 101 3.30 -4.36 12.05
N TRP A 102 3.91 -4.56 10.88
CA TRP A 102 3.65 -3.70 9.72
C TRP A 102 2.18 -3.69 9.30
N ILE A 103 1.50 -4.85 9.29
CA ILE A 103 0.06 -4.91 8.94
C ILE A 103 -0.80 -4.15 9.93
N ILE A 104 -0.48 -4.22 11.23
CA ILE A 104 -1.20 -3.47 12.26
C ILE A 104 -1.02 -1.97 12.04
N VAL A 105 0.21 -1.52 11.75
CA VAL A 105 0.49 -0.12 11.41
C VAL A 105 -0.26 0.30 10.15
N ASP A 106 -0.36 -0.58 9.15
CA ASP A 106 -1.08 -0.32 7.91
C ASP A 106 -2.58 -0.20 8.10
N LEU A 107 -3.18 -0.96 9.01
CA LEU A 107 -4.60 -0.84 9.36
C LEU A 107 -4.95 0.60 9.76
N CYS A 108 -4.07 1.26 10.52
CA CYS A 108 -4.21 2.67 10.90
C CYS A 108 -3.83 3.64 9.76
N LEU A 109 -2.80 3.31 8.97
CA LEU A 109 -2.32 4.19 7.90
C LEU A 109 -3.22 4.21 6.66
N ILE A 110 -3.96 3.15 6.34
CA ILE A 110 -4.80 3.07 5.13
C ILE A 110 -5.77 4.26 5.03
N SER A 111 -6.49 4.55 6.11
CA SER A 111 -7.41 5.69 6.17
C SER A 111 -6.71 7.03 5.86
N ARG A 112 -5.48 7.20 6.32
CA ARG A 112 -4.67 8.39 6.02
C ARG A 112 -4.25 8.42 4.55
N MET A 113 -3.75 7.31 4.02
CA MET A 113 -3.23 7.23 2.65
C MET A 113 -4.33 7.43 1.59
N VAL A 114 -5.54 6.89 1.84
CA VAL A 114 -6.69 7.08 0.95
C VAL A 114 -7.08 8.56 0.91
N ARG A 115 -7.17 9.22 2.06
CA ARG A 115 -7.50 10.66 2.13
C ARG A 115 -6.45 11.52 1.43
N GLU A 116 -5.17 11.22 1.66
CA GLU A 116 -4.05 11.91 1.00
C GLU A 116 -4.10 11.76 -0.52
N TYR A 117 -4.37 10.54 -1.01
CA TYR A 117 -4.52 10.28 -2.45
C TYR A 117 -5.71 11.05 -3.04
N ASN A 118 -6.88 10.98 -2.41
CA ASN A 118 -8.08 11.64 -2.90
C ASN A 118 -7.94 13.18 -2.86
N SER A 119 -7.27 13.75 -1.85
CA SER A 119 -7.01 15.20 -1.79
C SER A 119 -6.08 15.68 -2.90
N VAL A 120 -5.03 14.90 -3.22
CA VAL A 120 -4.12 15.24 -4.33
C VAL A 120 -4.86 15.19 -5.66
N LEU A 121 -5.68 14.16 -5.87
CA LEU A 121 -6.50 14.00 -7.06
C LEU A 121 -7.51 15.15 -7.23
N GLU A 122 -8.14 15.57 -6.15
CA GLU A 122 -9.04 16.71 -6.12
C GLU A 122 -8.35 17.99 -6.60
N HIS A 123 -7.17 18.31 -6.06
CA HIS A 123 -6.41 19.48 -6.48
C HIS A 123 -6.01 19.42 -7.96
N GLN A 124 -5.58 18.26 -8.44
CA GLN A 124 -5.20 18.06 -9.84
C GLN A 124 -6.37 18.28 -10.80
N LEU A 125 -7.56 17.79 -10.47
CA LEU A 125 -8.76 17.99 -11.31
C LEU A 125 -9.21 19.45 -11.34
N VAL A 126 -9.19 20.15 -10.19
CA VAL A 126 -9.51 21.59 -10.13
C VAL A 126 -8.53 22.39 -10.99
N GLU A 127 -7.23 22.09 -10.87
CA GLU A 127 -6.18 22.73 -11.67
C GLU A 127 -6.36 22.47 -13.17
N GLN A 128 -6.67 21.22 -13.56
CA GLN A 128 -6.92 20.87 -14.97
C GLN A 128 -8.11 21.64 -15.56
N ILE A 129 -9.22 21.76 -14.84
CA ILE A 129 -10.40 22.48 -15.31
C ILE A 129 -10.13 23.99 -15.46
N ILE A 130 -9.47 24.61 -14.47
CA ILE A 130 -9.13 26.03 -14.53
C ILE A 130 -8.16 26.32 -15.68
N ASN A 131 -7.12 25.48 -15.83
CA ASN A 131 -6.18 25.61 -16.93
C ASN A 131 -6.87 25.45 -18.30
N HIS A 132 -7.82 24.53 -18.41
CA HIS A 132 -8.61 24.36 -19.62
C HIS A 132 -9.48 25.59 -19.94
N ARG A 133 -10.12 26.20 -18.92
CA ARG A 133 -10.88 27.45 -19.07
C ARG A 133 -9.98 28.59 -19.54
N ALA A 134 -8.81 28.75 -18.92
CA ALA A 134 -7.85 29.79 -19.29
C ALA A 134 -7.39 29.65 -20.76
N GLN A 135 -7.14 28.43 -21.22
CA GLN A 135 -6.80 28.16 -22.64
C GLN A 135 -7.94 28.53 -23.59
N GLN A 136 -9.19 28.20 -23.25
CA GLN A 136 -10.35 28.56 -24.09
C GLN A 136 -10.57 30.07 -24.20
N GLN A 137 -10.18 30.84 -23.19
CA GLN A 137 -10.28 32.31 -23.22
C GLN A 137 -9.17 32.99 -24.05
N GLN A 138 -8.14 32.24 -24.45
CA GLN A 138 -7.04 32.75 -25.29
C GLN A 138 -7.28 32.61 -26.80
N TYR A 139 -8.37 31.94 -27.21
CA TYR A 139 -8.82 31.80 -28.59
C TYR A 139 -10.13 32.57 -28.81
#